data_AF-X1VFJ5-F1
#
_entry.id   AF-X1VFJ5-F1
#
_cell.length_a   1.000
_cell.length_b   1.000
_cell.length_c   1.000
_cell.angle_alpha   90.00
_cell.angle_beta   90.00
_cell.angle_gamma   90.00
#
_symmetry.space_group_name_H-M   'P 1'
#
loop_
_entity.id
_entity.type
_entity.pdbx_description
1 polymer ?
#
loop_
_entity_poly.entity_id
_entity_poly.type
_entity_poly.pdbx_seq_one_letter_code
_entity_poly.pdbx_strand_id
1 'polypeptide(L)'
;DNFPQDLALMIKHTLLSHHGRFEFGSPKLPSILTAIALHFADETEAKISGFINIKGEKKNFKEKWSKWIWWLERSVYLDEETILKNKINEIEEE
;
A
#
# COMPACT_ATOMS: atom_id res chain seq x y z
N ASP A 1 23.35 28.72 -5.06
CA ASP A 1 22.32 29.69 -5.53
C ASP A 1 21.96 29.60 -7.02
N ASN A 2 22.21 28.49 -7.73
CA ASN A 2 21.81 28.32 -9.14
C ASN A 2 21.07 26.99 -9.38
N PHE A 3 20.01 26.69 -8.62
CA PHE A 3 19.21 25.49 -8.90
C PHE A 3 18.25 25.74 -10.08
N PRO A 4 18.15 24.84 -11.07
CA PRO A 4 17.25 25.03 -12.20
C PRO A 4 15.79 25.18 -11.77
N GLN A 5 15.12 26.23 -12.25
CA GLN A 5 13.77 26.57 -11.81
C GLN A 5 12.74 25.50 -12.16
N ASP A 6 12.81 24.94 -13.37
CA ASP A 6 11.89 23.89 -13.82
C ASP A 6 12.04 22.61 -12.98
N LEU A 7 13.29 22.22 -12.68
CA LEU A 7 13.54 21.08 -11.81
C LEU A 7 13.00 21.33 -10.40
N ALA A 8 13.12 22.55 -9.88
CA ALA A 8 12.55 22.91 -8.59
C ALA A 8 11.03 22.82 -8.59
N LEU A 9 10.40 23.26 -9.69
CA LEU A 9 8.96 23.14 -9.85
C LEU A 9 8.52 21.68 -9.91
N MET A 10 9.21 20.83 -10.67
CA MET A 10 8.91 19.39 -10.75
C MET A 10 9.02 18.71 -9.40
N ILE A 11 10.10 18.95 -8.65
CA ILE A 11 10.30 18.38 -7.31
C ILE A 11 9.19 18.84 -6.35
N LYS A 12 8.89 20.15 -6.33
CA LYS A 12 7.79 20.69 -5.52
C LYS A 12 6.46 20.07 -5.89
N HIS A 13 6.16 19.92 -7.18
CA HIS A 13 4.93 19.27 -7.64
C HIS A 13 4.87 17.82 -7.18
N THR A 14 5.95 17.05 -7.36
CA THR A 14 6.03 15.65 -6.89
C THR A 14 5.77 15.56 -5.39
N LEU A 15 6.46 16.34 -4.57
CA LEU A 15 6.32 16.29 -3.12
C LEU A 15 4.94 16.76 -2.65
N LEU A 16 4.39 17.83 -3.22
CA LEU A 16 3.12 18.35 -2.76
C LEU A 16 1.94 17.51 -3.25
N SER A 17 1.99 16.98 -4.47
CA SER A 17 0.85 16.29 -5.08
C SER A 17 0.75 14.78 -4.77
N HIS A 18 1.76 14.18 -4.12
CA HIS A 18 1.84 12.72 -3.96
C HIS A 18 0.66 12.07 -3.20
N HIS A 19 -0.09 12.83 -2.39
CA HIS A 19 -1.31 12.30 -1.75
C HIS A 19 -2.43 11.98 -2.76
N GLY A 20 -2.31 12.42 -4.02
CA GLY A 20 -3.12 11.91 -5.14
C GLY A 20 -4.53 12.47 -5.24
N ARG A 21 -5.18 12.80 -4.12
CA ARG A 21 -6.55 13.32 -4.05
C ARG A 21 -6.64 14.52 -3.12
N PHE A 22 -7.56 15.44 -3.42
CA PHE A 22 -7.79 16.62 -2.58
C PHE A 22 -8.27 16.22 -1.18
N GLU A 23 -9.09 15.18 -1.09
CA GLU A 23 -9.60 14.59 0.13
C GLU A 23 -8.50 13.98 1.02
N PHE A 24 -7.36 13.62 0.43
CA PHE A 24 -6.19 13.09 1.13
C PHE A 24 -5.15 14.18 1.45
N GLY A 25 -5.53 15.46 1.32
CA GLY A 25 -4.68 16.61 1.66
C GLY A 25 -3.76 17.06 0.51
N SER A 26 -3.96 16.55 -0.70
CA SER A 26 -3.17 16.98 -1.85
C SER A 26 -3.60 18.38 -2.32
N PRO A 27 -2.76 19.43 -2.31
CA PRO A 27 -3.10 20.75 -2.82
C PRO A 27 -3.26 20.79 -4.36
N LYS A 28 -2.73 19.77 -5.06
CA LYS A 28 -2.84 19.54 -6.50
C LYS A 28 -2.86 18.05 -6.80
N LEU A 29 -3.43 17.66 -7.94
CA LEU A 29 -3.33 16.27 -8.40
C LEU A 29 -1.93 15.98 -8.97
N PRO A 30 -1.40 14.75 -8.84
CA PRO A 30 -0.22 14.32 -9.57
C PRO A 30 -0.40 14.58 -11.06
N SER A 31 0.55 15.27 -11.69
CA SER A 31 0.42 15.70 -13.10
C SER A 31 1.72 15.51 -13.90
N ILE A 32 2.72 14.88 -13.29
CA ILE A 32 3.96 14.48 -13.93
C ILE A 32 4.28 13.04 -13.53
N LEU A 33 5.04 12.34 -14.37
CA LEU A 33 5.36 10.92 -14.19
C LEU A 33 5.86 10.61 -12.77
N THR A 34 6.84 11.38 -12.28
CA THR A 34 7.43 11.18 -10.95
C THR A 34 6.43 11.34 -9.82
N ALA A 35 5.50 12.31 -9.93
CA ALA A 35 4.45 12.53 -8.93
C ALA A 35 3.44 11.38 -8.92
N ILE A 36 3.03 10.91 -10.10
CA ILE A 36 2.09 9.78 -10.25
C ILE A 36 2.72 8.50 -9.70
N ALA A 37 3.99 8.25 -10.04
CA ALA A 37 4.72 7.08 -9.55
C ALA A 37 4.86 7.12 -8.02
N LEU A 38 5.22 8.28 -7.45
CA LEU A 38 5.33 8.44 -6.00
C LEU A 38 3.98 8.23 -5.29
N HIS A 39 2.89 8.78 -5.86
CA HIS A 39 1.55 8.58 -5.32
C HIS A 39 1.18 7.10 -5.23
N PHE A 40 1.38 6.33 -6.31
CA PHE A 40 1.07 4.91 -6.30
C PHE A 40 1.99 4.10 -5.38
N ALA A 41 3.27 4.47 -5.27
CA ALA A 41 4.19 3.84 -4.34
C ALA A 41 3.74 4.04 -2.88
N ASP A 42 3.37 5.28 -2.52
CA ASP A 42 2.88 5.65 -1.19
C ASP A 42 1.55 4.95 -0.85
N GLU A 43 0.58 4.98 -1.76
CA GLU A 43 -0.72 4.31 -1.57
C GLU A 43 -0.57 2.79 -1.44
N THR A 44 0.36 2.21 -2.20
CA THR A 44 0.65 0.77 -2.14
C THR A 44 1.31 0.39 -0.81
N GLU A 45 2.30 1.16 -0.36
CA GLU A 45 2.97 0.94 0.93
C GLU A 45 1.96 0.96 2.07
N ALA A 46 1.10 1.99 2.13
CA ALA A 46 0.11 2.13 3.19
C ALA A 46 -0.87 0.94 3.24
N LYS A 47 -1.34 0.47 2.08
CA LYS A 47 -2.25 -0.69 1.99
C LYS A 47 -1.55 -2.00 2.38
N ILE A 48 -0.32 -2.21 1.91
CA ILE A 48 0.47 -3.41 2.25
C ILE A 48 0.78 -3.44 3.74
N SER A 49 1.26 -2.33 4.31
CA SER A 49 1.59 -2.20 5.73
C SER A 49 0.35 -2.46 6.60
N GLY A 50 -0.80 -1.86 6.25
CA GLY A 50 -2.06 -2.13 6.94
C GLY A 50 -2.47 -3.61 6.87
N PHE A 51 -2.32 -4.24 5.72
CA PHE A 51 -2.62 -5.66 5.54
C PHE A 51 -1.70 -6.57 6.36
N ILE A 52 -0.40 -6.29 6.41
CA ILE A 52 0.58 -7.01 7.24
C ILE A 52 0.20 -6.90 8.72
N ASN A 53 -0.18 -5.72 9.20
CA ASN A 53 -0.60 -5.51 10.59
C ASN A 53 -1.84 -6.35 10.93
N ILE A 54 -2.85 -6.37 10.05
CA ILE A 54 -4.04 -7.20 10.20
C ILE A 54 -3.67 -8.70 10.31
N LYS A 55 -2.74 -9.18 9.47
CA LYS A 55 -2.24 -10.56 9.56
C LYS A 55 -1.47 -10.82 10.86
N GLY A 56 -0.71 -9.85 11.38
CA GLY A 56 0.01 -9.97 12.66
C GLY A 56 -0.92 -10.12 13.88
N GLU A 57 -2.10 -9.51 13.83
CA GLU A 57 -3.13 -9.61 14.87
C GLU A 57 -3.87 -10.98 14.87
N LYS A 58 -3.59 -11.86 13.90
CA LYS A 58 -4.23 -13.18 13.70
C LYS A 58 -4.16 -14.13 14.92
N LYS A 59 -3.37 -13.83 15.96
CA LYS A 59 -3.21 -14.70 17.15
C LYS A 59 -4.54 -15.17 17.79
N ASN A 60 -5.65 -14.47 17.55
CA ASN A 60 -6.95 -14.80 18.16
C ASN A 60 -8.09 -15.14 17.18
N PHE A 61 -7.87 -15.18 15.85
CA PHE A 61 -8.96 -15.41 14.89
C PHE A 61 -9.01 -16.88 14.43
N LYS A 62 -10.13 -17.56 14.69
CA LYS A 62 -10.47 -18.86 14.08
C LYS A 62 -11.03 -18.72 12.66
N GLU A 63 -11.38 -17.50 12.26
CA GLU A 63 -12.02 -17.20 10.97
C GLU A 63 -10.98 -17.03 9.86
N LYS A 64 -11.31 -17.50 8.65
CA LYS A 64 -10.40 -17.43 7.48
C LYS A 64 -10.42 -16.07 6.78
N TRP A 65 -11.44 -15.27 7.03
CA TRP A 65 -11.65 -13.95 6.45
C TRP A 65 -11.69 -12.90 7.56
N SER A 66 -11.20 -11.70 7.28
CA SER A 66 -11.41 -10.55 8.16
C SER A 66 -12.85 -10.03 8.06
N LYS A 67 -13.24 -9.23 9.06
CA LYS A 67 -14.35 -8.27 8.89
C LYS A 67 -14.03 -7.28 7.76
N TRP A 68 -15.04 -6.56 7.29
CA TRP A 68 -14.87 -5.53 6.27
C TRP A 68 -13.87 -4.47 6.72
N ILE A 69 -12.86 -4.20 5.89
CA ILE A 69 -11.84 -3.19 6.16
C ILE A 69 -12.15 -1.97 5.31
N TRP A 70 -12.54 -0.87 5.95
CA TRP A 70 -13.10 0.29 5.24
C TRP A 70 -12.08 0.89 4.25
N TRP A 71 -10.81 0.98 4.62
CA TRP A 71 -9.78 1.61 3.79
C TRP A 71 -9.26 0.73 2.66
N LEU A 72 -9.57 -0.57 2.69
CA LEU A 72 -9.31 -1.51 1.58
C LEU A 72 -10.57 -1.77 0.76
N GLU A 73 -11.73 -1.32 1.23
CA GLU A 73 -13.05 -1.55 0.64
C GLU A 73 -13.31 -3.04 0.35
N ARG A 74 -12.82 -3.92 1.21
CA ARG A 74 -12.96 -5.37 1.10
C ARG A 74 -12.67 -6.06 2.42
N SER A 75 -13.11 -7.31 2.54
CA SER A 75 -12.53 -8.25 3.50
C SER A 75 -11.26 -8.88 2.92
N VAL A 76 -10.35 -9.29 3.79
CA VAL A 76 -9.08 -9.94 3.39
C VAL A 76 -9.01 -11.38 3.86
N TYR A 77 -8.36 -12.22 3.07
CA TYR A 77 -8.14 -13.62 3.42
C TYR A 77 -6.90 -13.76 4.30
N LEU A 78 -7.05 -14.42 5.45
CA LEU A 78 -6.04 -14.46 6.51
C LEU A 78 -5.26 -15.77 6.55
N ASP A 79 -5.72 -16.80 5.84
CA ASP A 79 -5.17 -18.16 5.97
C ASP A 79 -4.23 -18.60 4.84
N GLU A 80 -3.87 -17.66 3.97
CA GLU A 80 -2.96 -17.86 2.84
C GLU A 80 -1.62 -18.48 3.26
N GLU A 81 -0.96 -17.93 4.28
CA GLU A 81 0.35 -18.43 4.72
C GLU A 81 0.30 -19.85 5.26
N THR A 82 -0.76 -20.22 5.97
CA THR A 82 -0.93 -21.58 6.50
C THR A 82 -1.07 -22.56 5.35
N ILE A 83 -1.87 -22.22 4.34
CA ILE A 83 -2.09 -23.06 3.15
C ILE A 83 -0.78 -23.22 2.36
N LEU A 84 -0.06 -22.13 2.12
CA LEU A 84 1.20 -22.18 1.39
C LEU A 84 2.26 -23.01 2.15
N LYS A 85 2.37 -22.85 3.47
CA LYS A 85 3.29 -23.66 4.30
C LYS A 85 2.94 -25.14 4.27
N ASN A 86 1.66 -25.49 4.40
CA ASN A 86 1.23 -26.88 4.31
C ASN A 86 1.55 -27.48 2.94
N LYS A 87 1.32 -26.72 1.85
CA LYS A 87 1.62 -27.16 0.50
C LYS A 87 3.11 -27.34 0.25
N ILE A 88 3.96 -26.48 0.82
CA ILE A 88 5.41 -26.61 0.75
C ILE A 88 5.86 -27.87 1.49
N ASN A 89 5.37 -28.11 2.70
CA ASN A 89 5.72 -29.31 3.48
C ASN A 89 5.31 -30.60 2.75
N GLU A 90 4.13 -30.63 2.13
CA GLU A 90 3.69 -31.77 1.30
C GLU A 90 4.66 -32.08 0.15
N ILE A 91 5.30 -31.06 -0.43
CA ILE A 91 6.25 -31.22 -1.55
C ILE A 91 7.63 -31.65 -1.03
N GLU A 92 8.03 -31.20 0.15
CA GLU A 92 9.33 -31.57 0.75
C GLU A 92 9.34 -33.01 1.32
N GLU A 93 8.17 -33.58 1.59
CA GLU A 93 8.00 -34.96 2.07
C GLU A 93 7.87 -36.01 0.95
N GLU A 94 7.73 -35.60 -0.32
CA GLU A 94 7.78 -36.44 -1.54
C GLU A 94 9.19 -36.57 -2.13
#